data_AF-X1NIQ1-F1
#
_entry.id   AF-X1NIQ1-F1
#
_cell.length_a   1.000
_cell.length_b   1.000
_cell.length_c   1.000
_cell.angle_alpha   90.00
_cell.angle_beta   90.00
_cell.angle_gamma   90.00
#
_symmetry.space_group_name_H-M   'P 1'
#
loop_
_entity.id
_entity.type
_entity.pdbx_description
1 polymer ?
#
loop_
_entity_poly.entity_id
_entity_poly.type
_entity_poly.pdbx_seq_one_letter_code
_entity_poly.pdbx_strand_id
1 'polypeptide(L)'
;MRRKTISLLFLMVFLLPVIAGAVNEKDFEVQTTENIINLCAASPDDPLHHQAINFCHGYLEGAFHYYEAIALGPAGIQLVCAPDPRPSRNA
;
A
#
# COMPACT_ATOMS: atom_id res chain seq x y z
N MET A 1 9.75 39.87 -16.71
CA MET A 1 10.71 38.84 -16.27
C MET A 1 10.18 38.01 -15.10
N ARG A 2 9.69 38.63 -14.01
CA ARG A 2 9.13 37.95 -12.82
C ARG A 2 8.05 36.88 -13.09
N ARG A 3 7.12 37.12 -14.02
CA ARG A 3 6.05 36.16 -14.39
C ARG A 3 6.58 34.91 -15.10
N LYS A 4 7.62 35.06 -15.94
CA LYS A 4 8.25 33.93 -16.64
C LYS A 4 9.04 33.05 -15.67
N THR A 5 9.75 33.66 -14.72
CA THR A 5 10.44 32.92 -13.65
C THR A 5 9.47 32.18 -12.73
N ILE A 6 8.33 32.77 -12.39
CA ILE A 6 7.29 32.09 -11.58
C ILE A 6 6.68 30.90 -12.35
N SER A 7 6.39 31.05 -13.65
CA SER A 7 5.91 29.93 -14.47
C SER A 7 6.95 28.81 -14.61
N LEU A 8 8.24 29.14 -14.74
CA LEU A 8 9.32 28.15 -14.80
C LEU A 8 9.46 27.38 -13.48
N LEU A 9 9.35 28.06 -12.33
CA LEU A 9 9.38 27.42 -11.03
C LEU A 9 8.20 26.47 -10.82
N PHE A 10 6.98 26.87 -11.23
CA PHE A 10 5.81 26.00 -11.14
C PHE A 10 5.95 24.74 -12.02
N LEU A 11 6.48 24.87 -13.23
CA LEU A 11 6.72 23.73 -14.13
C LEU A 11 7.73 22.73 -13.54
N MET A 12 8.74 23.22 -12.82
CA MET A 12 9.76 22.40 -12.18
C MET A 12 9.21 21.58 -11.00
N VAL A 13 8.24 22.12 -10.26
CA VAL A 13 7.57 21.41 -9.15
C VAL A 13 6.73 20.24 -9.65
N PHE A 14 6.09 20.36 -10.81
CA PHE A 14 5.32 19.26 -11.43
C PHE A 14 6.20 18.15 -12.02
N LEU A 15 7.49 18.39 -12.20
CA LEU A 15 8.46 17.41 -12.70
C LEU A 15 9.15 16.63 -11.58
N LEU A 16 8.92 17.00 -10.31
CA LEU A 16 9.42 16.21 -9.20
C LEU A 16 8.65 14.88 -9.18
N PRO A 17 9.32 13.72 -9.33
CA PRO A 17 8.65 12.46 -9.06
C PRO A 17 8.08 12.57 -7.64
N VAL A 18 6.80 12.21 -7.48
CA VAL A 18 6.26 11.94 -6.16
C VAL A 18 7.20 10.90 -5.58
N ILE A 19 7.98 11.31 -4.57
CA ILE A 19 8.97 10.46 -3.94
C ILE A 19 8.16 9.44 -3.15
N ALA A 20 7.68 8.39 -3.82
CA ALA A 20 7.43 7.13 -3.15
C ALA A 20 8.81 6.73 -2.62
N GLY A 21 8.97 6.78 -1.29
CA GLY A 21 10.23 6.43 -0.66
C GLY A 21 10.67 5.06 -1.17
N ALA A 22 11.92 4.95 -1.61
CA ALA A 22 12.47 3.66 -2.00
C ALA A 22 12.30 2.68 -0.85
N VAL A 23 11.88 1.45 -1.16
CA VAL A 23 11.62 0.42 -0.15
C VAL A 23 12.90 0.17 0.64
N ASN A 24 12.79 0.20 1.97
CA ASN A 24 13.87 -0.16 2.87
C ASN A 24 13.65 -1.58 3.42
N GLU A 25 14.73 -2.31 3.69
CA GLU A 25 14.63 -3.63 4.36
C GLU A 25 13.86 -3.56 5.70
N LYS A 26 13.94 -2.43 6.41
CA LYS A 26 13.18 -2.21 7.66
C LYS A 26 11.67 -2.15 7.45
N ASP A 27 11.21 -1.82 6.25
CA ASP A 27 9.78 -1.80 5.97
C ASP A 27 9.17 -3.21 6.08
N PHE A 28 9.96 -4.26 5.82
CA PHE A 28 9.53 -5.66 5.96
C PHE A 28 9.33 -6.11 7.42
N GLU A 29 9.73 -5.31 8.40
CA GLU A 29 9.47 -5.61 9.82
C GLU A 29 8.04 -5.23 10.25
N VAL A 30 7.35 -4.39 9.47
CA VAL A 30 5.96 -3.94 9.70
C VAL A 30 5.68 -3.50 11.13
N GLN A 31 6.60 -2.72 11.72
CA GLN A 31 6.41 -2.17 13.07
C GLN A 31 5.42 -0.99 13.08
N THR A 32 5.22 -0.35 11.93
CA THR A 32 4.33 0.80 11.77
C THR A 32 3.44 0.65 10.54
N THR A 33 2.35 1.40 10.50
CA THR A 33 1.49 1.49 9.31
C THR A 33 2.24 2.10 8.12
N GLU A 34 3.20 3.00 8.36
CA GLU A 34 4.04 3.56 7.30
C GLU A 34 4.87 2.48 6.60
N ASN A 35 5.42 1.53 7.37
CA ASN A 35 6.19 0.42 6.79
C ASN A 35 5.35 -0.41 5.81
N ILE A 36 4.11 -0.78 6.18
CA ILE A 36 3.25 -1.53 5.24
C ILE A 36 2.88 -0.68 4.03
N ILE A 37 2.64 0.63 4.20
CA ILE A 37 2.34 1.54 3.09
C ILE A 37 3.52 1.62 2.11
N ASN A 38 4.75 1.72 2.61
CA ASN A 38 5.96 1.75 1.79
C ASN A 38 6.08 0.48 0.92
N LEU A 39 5.78 -0.69 1.50
CA LEU A 39 5.79 -1.96 0.75
C LEU A 39 4.70 -2.01 -0.32
N CYS A 40 3.49 -1.53 -0.01
CA CYS A 40 2.36 -1.56 -0.92
C CYS A 40 2.43 -0.51 -2.04
N ALA A 41 3.19 0.57 -1.83
CA ALA A 41 3.36 1.67 -2.77
C ALA A 41 4.70 1.65 -3.52
N ALA A 42 5.44 0.54 -3.44
CA ALA A 42 6.73 0.38 -4.08
C ALA A 42 6.65 0.67 -5.58
N SER A 43 7.50 1.58 -6.08
CA SER A 43 7.60 1.89 -7.51
C SER A 43 7.95 0.63 -8.31
N PRO A 44 7.42 0.44 -9.53
CA PRO A 44 7.87 -0.63 -10.43
C PRO A 44 9.37 -0.61 -10.74
N ASP A 45 10.00 0.56 -10.64
CA ASP A 45 11.45 0.73 -10.83
C ASP A 45 12.27 0.44 -9.56
N ASP A 46 11.62 0.15 -8.42
CA ASP A 46 12.31 -0.18 -7.17
C ASP A 46 12.95 -1.58 -7.27
N PRO A 47 14.23 -1.76 -6.88
CA PRO A 47 14.89 -3.07 -6.92
C PRO A 47 14.18 -4.16 -6.11
N LEU A 48 13.41 -3.79 -5.09
CA LEU A 48 12.65 -4.68 -4.22
C LEU A 48 11.15 -4.73 -4.56
N HIS A 49 10.72 -4.16 -5.69
CA HIS A 49 9.31 -4.03 -6.04
C HIS A 49 8.53 -5.34 -5.92
N HIS A 50 9.04 -6.43 -6.50
CA HIS A 50 8.35 -7.72 -6.47
C HIS A 50 8.25 -8.29 -5.05
N GLN A 51 9.29 -8.15 -4.25
CA GLN A 51 9.33 -8.60 -2.87
C GLN A 51 8.35 -7.79 -2.02
N ALA A 52 8.37 -6.47 -2.19
CA ALA A 52 7.52 -5.53 -1.46
C ALA A 52 6.03 -5.75 -1.75
N ILE A 53 5.64 -5.80 -3.03
CA ILE A 53 4.23 -6.00 -3.41
C ILE A 53 3.71 -7.36 -2.96
N ASN A 54 4.49 -8.43 -3.16
CA ASN A 54 4.09 -9.77 -2.72
C ASN A 54 3.96 -9.87 -1.19
N PHE A 55 4.88 -9.25 -0.46
CA PHE A 55 4.81 -9.18 0.99
C PHE A 55 3.57 -8.39 1.45
N CYS A 56 3.33 -7.21 0.87
CA CYS A 56 2.16 -6.39 1.15
C CYS A 56 0.86 -7.20 0.99
N HIS A 57 0.69 -7.89 -0.14
CA HIS A 57 -0.50 -8.70 -0.39
C HIS A 57 -0.66 -9.81 0.65
N GLY A 58 0.40 -10.57 0.92
CA GLY A 58 0.36 -11.65 1.90
C GLY A 58 0.03 -11.17 3.31
N TYR A 59 0.60 -10.04 3.73
CA TYR A 59 0.32 -9.43 5.03
C TYR A 59 -1.15 -8.99 5.15
N LEU A 60 -1.67 -8.29 4.14
CA LEU A 60 -3.06 -7.78 4.16
C LEU A 60 -4.09 -8.89 4.03
N GLU A 61 -3.85 -9.91 3.20
CA GLU A 61 -4.69 -11.11 3.12
C GLU A 61 -4.73 -11.83 4.48
N GLY A 62 -3.57 -12.01 5.12
CA GLY A 62 -3.46 -12.61 6.45
C GLY A 62 -4.21 -11.81 7.52
N ALA A 63 -4.04 -10.48 7.54
CA ALA A 63 -4.75 -9.60 8.46
C ALA A 63 -6.27 -9.66 8.25
N PHE A 64 -6.73 -9.70 7.01
CA PHE A 64 -8.15 -9.84 6.70
C PHE A 64 -8.71 -11.20 7.12
N HIS A 65 -8.00 -12.30 6.85
CA HIS A 65 -8.41 -13.63 7.33
C HIS A 65 -8.47 -13.72 8.85
N TYR A 66 -7.52 -13.08 9.55
CA TYR A 66 -7.57 -12.97 11.02
C TYR A 66 -8.82 -12.21 11.47
N TYR A 67 -9.12 -11.07 10.84
CA TYR A 67 -10.34 -10.30 11.10
C TYR A 67 -11.61 -11.15 10.85
N GLU A 68 -11.69 -11.88 9.74
CA GLU A 68 -12.85 -12.73 9.45
C GLU A 68 -13.04 -13.81 10.52
N ALA A 69 -11.94 -14.45 10.95
CA ALA A 69 -12.00 -15.48 11.97
C ALA A 69 -12.53 -14.95 13.31
N ILE A 70 -12.15 -13.73 13.72
CA ILE A 70 -12.65 -13.13 14.95
C ILE A 70 -14.07 -12.56 14.80
N ALA A 71 -14.43 -12.04 13.62
CA ALA A 71 -15.72 -11.42 13.34
C ALA A 71 -16.85 -12.45 13.24
N LEU A 72 -16.55 -13.70 12.88
CA LEU A 72 -17.51 -14.80 12.82
C LEU A 72 -17.85 -15.43 14.20
N GLY A 73 -17.15 -15.01 15.26
CA GLY A 73 -17.40 -15.52 16.62
C GLY A 73 -18.76 -15.05 17.19
N PRO A 74 -19.24 -15.66 18.29
CA PRO A 74 -20.53 -15.30 18.90
C PRO A 74 -20.65 -13.83 19.35
N ALA A 75 -19.50 -13.20 19.64
CA ALA A 75 -19.39 -11.78 19.98
C ALA A 75 -18.63 -10.98 18.91
N GLY A 76 -18.45 -11.56 17.72
CA GLY A 76 -17.73 -10.94 16.62
C GLY A 76 -18.49 -9.74 16.07
N ILE A 77 -17.76 -8.67 15.75
CA ILE A 77 -18.31 -7.46 15.15
C ILE A 77 -17.87 -7.43 13.70
N GLN A 78 -18.83 -7.41 12.79
CA GLN A 78 -18.57 -7.24 11.38
C GLN A 78 -18.37 -5.75 11.05
N LEU A 79 -17.12 -5.35 10.89
CA LEU A 79 -16.71 -3.98 10.54
C LEU A 79 -16.74 -3.71 9.03
N VAL A 80 -16.60 -4.76 8.22
CA VAL A 80 -16.56 -4.67 6.75
C VAL A 80 -17.50 -5.67 6.08
N CYS A 81 -18.07 -5.28 4.95
CA CYS A 81 -18.92 -6.13 4.11
C CYS A 81 -18.09 -6.72 2.96
N ALA A 82 -17.98 -8.05 2.89
CA ALA A 82 -17.37 -8.72 1.77
C ALA A 82 -18.40 -8.93 0.62
N PRO A 83 -17.95 -8.97 -0.65
CA PRO A 83 -18.81 -9.34 -1.77
C PRO A 83 -19.41 -10.75 -1.61
N ASP A 84 -20.64 -10.93 -2.11
CA ASP A 84 -21.36 -12.21 -2.16
C ASP A 84 -21.76 -12.52 -3.63
N PRO A 85 -21.22 -13.58 -4.26
CA PRO A 85 -20.33 -14.59 -3.68
C PRO A 85 -18.92 -14.06 -3.41
N ARG A 86 -18.24 -14.70 -2.45
CA ARG A 86 -16.84 -14.41 -2.15
C ARG A 86 -15.99 -14.60 -3.41
N PRO A 87 -15.04 -13.68 -3.70
CA PRO A 87 -14.11 -13.86 -4.80
C PRO A 87 -13.37 -15.20 -4.69
N SER A 88 -13.38 -15.97 -5.78
CA SER A 88 -12.69 -17.25 -5.87
C SER A 88 -11.49 -17.10 -6.80
N ARG A 89 -10.35 -17.69 -6.42
CA ARG A 89 -9.15 -17.74 -7.27
C ARG A 89 -9.40 -18.44 -8.62
N ASN A 90 -10.41 -19.30 -8.69
CA ASN A 90 -10.74 -20.13 -9.86
C ASN A 90 -12.08 -19.74 -10.50
N ALA A 91 -12.63 -18.56 -10.18
CA ALA A 91 -13.90 -18.10 -10.73
C ALA A 91 -13.75 -17.67 -12.20
#